data_AF-A0A3M9MJI7-F1
#
_entry.id   AF-A0A3M9MJI7-F1
#
_cell.length_a   1.000
_cell.length_b   1.000
_cell.length_c   1.000
_cell.angle_alpha   90.00
_cell.angle_beta   90.00
_cell.angle_gamma   90.00
#
_symmetry.space_group_name_H-M   'P 1'
#
loop_
_entity.id
_entity.type
_entity.pdbx_description
1 polymer ?
#
loop_
_entity_poly.entity_id
_entity_poly.type
_entity_poly.pdbx_seq_one_letter_code
_entity_poly.pdbx_strand_id
1 'polypeptide(L)'
;MVFPGKMNNREQENFFESIGRLDFEQARIKHVLFKSKLRALLYGASIDTEPVLSTRQCSLGKWIYDVAMPRIGHLPEVRELERVHDEMHVIARKLWQLHQQGQEEKALAQLSQIDETAQRLLRLLDKIERKAAA
;
A
#
# COMPACT_ATOMS: atom_id res chain seq x y z
N MET A 1 -10.70 -38.38 11.62
CA MET A 1 -9.93 -37.65 10.58
C MET A 1 -10.93 -37.19 9.53
N VAL A 2 -11.26 -35.90 9.51
CA VAL A 2 -12.15 -35.32 8.49
C VAL A 2 -11.25 -34.79 7.39
N PHE A 3 -11.34 -35.37 6.20
CA PHE A 3 -10.68 -34.85 5.01
C PHE A 3 -11.32 -33.51 4.63
N PRO A 4 -10.56 -32.43 4.34
CA PRO A 4 -11.16 -31.27 3.70
C PRO A 4 -11.57 -31.69 2.29
N GLY A 5 -12.87 -31.58 1.99
CA GLY A 5 -13.41 -31.84 0.67
C GLY A 5 -12.72 -30.98 -0.39
N LYS A 6 -12.42 -31.55 -1.56
CA LYS A 6 -11.89 -30.80 -2.70
C LYS A 6 -12.92 -29.75 -3.11
N MET A 7 -12.63 -28.48 -2.86
CA MET A 7 -13.44 -27.35 -3.33
C MET A 7 -13.50 -27.37 -4.86
N ASN A 8 -14.68 -27.15 -5.43
CA ASN A 8 -14.87 -27.18 -6.88
C ASN A 8 -14.34 -25.89 -7.55
N ASN A 9 -14.13 -25.93 -8.88
CA ASN A 9 -13.51 -24.83 -9.63
C ASN A 9 -14.32 -23.52 -9.53
N ARG A 10 -15.66 -23.59 -9.46
CA ARG A 10 -16.54 -22.42 -9.31
C ARG A 10 -16.51 -21.82 -7.90
N GLU A 11 -16.36 -22.63 -6.86
CA GLU A 11 -16.20 -22.14 -5.47
C GLU A 11 -14.82 -21.53 -5.25
N GLN A 12 -13.78 -22.07 -5.91
CA GLN A 12 -12.46 -21.44 -5.96
C GLN A 12 -12.52 -20.13 -6.76
N GLU A 13 -13.11 -20.13 -7.96
CA GLU A 13 -13.33 -18.93 -8.79
C GLU A 13 -14.11 -17.86 -8.02
N ASN A 14 -15.23 -18.21 -7.37
CA ASN A 14 -16.06 -17.32 -6.55
C ASN A 14 -15.31 -16.74 -5.32
N PHE A 15 -14.39 -17.50 -4.70
CA PHE A 15 -13.57 -17.02 -3.57
C PHE A 15 -12.47 -16.04 -4.02
N PHE A 16 -12.02 -16.17 -5.27
CA PHE A 16 -11.11 -15.22 -5.91
C PHE A 16 -11.84 -14.02 -6.58
N GLU A 17 -13.17 -14.07 -6.73
CA GLU A 17 -13.92 -13.23 -7.69
C GLU A 17 -14.35 -11.84 -7.22
N SER A 18 -14.26 -11.49 -5.93
CA SER A 18 -14.70 -10.15 -5.51
C SER A 18 -13.70 -9.53 -4.55
N ILE A 19 -12.86 -8.64 -5.06
CA ILE A 19 -12.22 -7.63 -4.19
C ILE A 19 -13.33 -6.72 -3.66
N GLY A 20 -13.55 -6.76 -2.35
CA GLY A 20 -14.72 -6.15 -1.72
C GLY A 20 -14.37 -4.90 -0.92
N ARG A 21 -15.39 -4.23 -0.39
CA ARG A 21 -15.25 -3.07 0.50
C ARG A 21 -14.21 -3.28 1.62
N LEU A 22 -14.20 -4.46 2.24
CA LEU A 22 -13.24 -4.80 3.31
C LEU A 22 -11.78 -4.82 2.84
N ASP A 23 -11.51 -5.17 1.58
CA ASP A 23 -10.15 -5.12 1.01
C ASP A 23 -9.68 -3.65 0.90
N PHE A 24 -10.56 -2.77 0.43
CA PHE A 24 -10.26 -1.33 0.30
C PHE A 24 -10.11 -0.65 1.66
N GLU A 25 -10.97 -0.98 2.64
CA GLU A 25 -10.83 -0.49 4.02
C GLU A 25 -9.48 -0.90 4.62
N GLN A 26 -9.07 -2.16 4.44
CA GLN A 26 -7.75 -2.62 4.87
C GLN A 26 -6.60 -1.90 4.13
N ALA A 27 -6.73 -1.64 2.83
CA ALA A 27 -5.73 -0.89 2.07
C ALA A 27 -5.53 0.53 2.63
N ARG A 28 -6.62 1.21 3.00
CA ARG A 28 -6.57 2.55 3.62
C ARG A 28 -5.89 2.52 4.99
N ILE A 29 -6.20 1.52 5.82
CA ILE A 29 -5.55 1.34 7.13
C ILE A 29 -4.04 1.09 6.96
N LYS A 30 -3.65 0.22 6.01
CA LYS A 30 -2.24 -0.06 5.70
C LYS A 30 -1.48 1.21 5.26
N HIS A 31 -2.13 2.07 4.49
CA HIS A 31 -1.58 3.38 4.12
C HIS A 31 -1.36 4.30 5.33
N VAL A 32 -2.34 4.41 6.24
CA VAL A 32 -2.19 5.20 7.47
C VAL A 32 -1.04 4.67 8.32
N LEU A 33 -0.93 3.34 8.45
CA LEU A 33 0.17 2.70 9.19
C LEU A 33 1.54 3.03 8.58
N PHE A 34 1.66 3.03 7.25
CA PHE A 34 2.89 3.42 6.56
C PHE A 34 3.33 4.84 6.95
N LYS A 35 2.42 5.82 6.92
CA LYS A 35 2.74 7.21 7.27
C LYS A 35 3.20 7.35 8.72
N SER A 36 2.54 6.64 9.65
CA SER A 36 2.92 6.64 11.06
C SER A 36 4.32 6.04 11.27
N LYS A 37 4.64 4.92 10.60
CA LYS A 37 5.96 4.30 10.67
C LYS A 37 7.06 5.18 10.07
N LEU A 38 6.80 5.83 8.93
CA LEU A 38 7.76 6.76 8.33
C LEU A 38 8.05 7.94 9.26
N ARG A 39 7.01 8.55 9.84
CA ARG A 39 7.22 9.63 10.83
C ARG A 39 8.02 9.13 12.03
N ALA A 40 7.68 7.98 12.60
CA ALA A 40 8.42 7.40 13.72
C ALA A 40 9.91 7.21 13.40
N LEU A 41 10.23 6.68 12.21
CA LEU A 41 11.63 6.55 11.76
C LEU A 41 12.35 7.89 11.66
N LEU A 42 11.68 8.92 11.12
CA LEU A 42 12.28 10.26 10.98
C LEU A 42 12.42 11.01 12.31
N TYR A 43 11.73 10.57 13.37
CA TYR A 43 11.92 11.04 14.74
C TYR A 43 12.88 10.14 15.55
N GLY A 44 13.63 9.25 14.88
CA GLY A 44 14.65 8.42 15.51
C GLY A 44 14.13 7.17 16.22
N ALA A 45 12.88 6.74 16.00
CA ALA A 45 12.40 5.48 16.56
C ALA A 45 13.16 4.28 15.99
N SER A 46 13.59 3.36 16.85
CA SER A 46 14.23 2.11 16.44
C SER A 46 13.16 1.07 16.10
N ILE A 47 12.65 1.14 14.87
CA ILE A 47 11.72 0.16 14.30
C ILE A 47 12.28 -0.45 13.01
N ASP A 48 11.71 -1.59 12.60
CA ASP A 48 12.05 -2.21 11.32
C ASP A 48 11.77 -1.24 10.15
N THR A 49 12.82 -0.98 9.37
CA THR A 49 12.81 -0.06 8.24
C THR A 49 12.30 -0.71 6.96
N GLU A 50 12.39 -2.03 6.82
CA GLU A 50 12.04 -2.74 5.58
C GLU A 50 10.59 -2.45 5.14
N PRO A 51 9.56 -2.52 6.02
CA PRO A 51 8.18 -2.23 5.64
C PRO A 51 7.92 -0.77 5.22
N VAL A 52 8.85 0.14 5.52
CA VAL A 52 8.75 1.57 5.16
C VAL A 52 9.56 1.87 3.89
N LEU A 53 10.71 1.23 3.72
CA LEU A 53 11.63 1.55 2.62
C LEU A 53 11.41 0.68 1.37
N SER A 54 10.84 -0.52 1.53
CA SER A 54 10.59 -1.45 0.44
C SER A 54 9.17 -1.30 -0.12
N THR A 55 9.10 -1.00 -1.42
CA THR A 55 7.83 -0.94 -2.17
C THR A 55 7.09 -2.29 -2.16
N ARG A 56 7.80 -3.42 -2.07
CA ARG A 56 7.20 -4.77 -2.14
C ARG A 56 6.91 -5.36 -0.76
N GLN A 57 7.72 -5.01 0.25
CA GLN A 57 7.53 -5.55 1.60
C GLN A 57 6.58 -4.72 2.47
N CYS A 58 6.25 -3.50 2.03
CA CYS A 58 5.18 -2.71 2.62
C CYS A 58 3.85 -3.50 2.60
N SER A 59 3.08 -3.43 3.69
CA SER A 59 1.78 -4.11 3.79
C SER A 59 0.81 -3.69 2.68
N LEU A 60 0.85 -2.43 2.25
CA LEU A 60 0.06 -1.95 1.11
C LEU A 60 0.62 -2.48 -0.21
N GLY A 61 1.95 -2.47 -0.38
CA GLY A 61 2.62 -3.10 -1.51
C GLY A 61 2.21 -4.57 -1.70
N LYS A 62 2.30 -5.38 -0.65
CA LYS A 62 1.84 -6.78 -0.66
C LYS A 62 0.39 -6.90 -1.12
N TRP A 63 -0.51 -6.06 -0.59
CA TRP A 63 -1.90 -6.06 -1.06
C TRP A 63 -2.04 -5.67 -2.54
N ILE A 64 -1.30 -4.67 -3.02
CA ILE A 64 -1.32 -4.27 -4.43
C ILE A 64 -0.91 -5.46 -5.32
N TYR A 65 0.18 -6.13 -4.99
CA TYR A 65 0.75 -7.18 -5.85
C TYR A 65 0.11 -8.56 -5.69
N ASP A 66 -0.29 -8.92 -4.48
CA ASP A 66 -0.80 -10.26 -4.17
C ASP A 66 -2.33 -10.33 -4.27
N VAL A 67 -3.03 -9.18 -4.18
CA VAL A 67 -4.51 -9.13 -4.17
C VAL A 67 -5.05 -8.27 -5.31
N ALA A 68 -4.68 -6.99 -5.40
CA ALA A 68 -5.29 -6.07 -6.36
C ALA A 68 -4.88 -6.40 -7.82
N MET A 69 -3.59 -6.59 -8.09
CA MET A 69 -3.10 -6.89 -9.44
C MET A 69 -3.68 -8.18 -10.02
N PRO A 70 -3.71 -9.32 -9.31
CA PRO A 70 -4.29 -10.56 -9.84
C PRO A 70 -5.80 -10.47 -10.08
N ARG A 71 -6.54 -9.73 -9.24
CA ARG A 71 -8.02 -9.71 -9.29
C ARG A 71 -8.57 -8.60 -10.19
N ILE A 72 -8.00 -7.40 -10.10
CA ILE A 72 -8.52 -6.19 -10.76
C ILE A 72 -7.43 -5.41 -11.50
N GLY A 73 -6.25 -5.98 -11.74
CA GLY A 73 -5.15 -5.33 -12.48
C GLY A 73 -5.46 -5.00 -13.94
N HIS A 74 -6.59 -5.47 -14.46
CA HIS A 74 -7.12 -5.04 -15.76
C HIS A 74 -7.60 -3.58 -15.75
N LEU A 75 -7.97 -3.04 -14.58
CA LEU A 75 -8.33 -1.63 -14.44
C LEU A 75 -7.07 -0.75 -14.55
N PRO A 76 -7.03 0.25 -15.44
CA PRO A 76 -5.86 1.11 -15.59
C PRO A 76 -5.54 1.87 -14.29
N GLU A 77 -6.55 2.16 -13.47
CA GLU A 77 -6.36 2.79 -12.16
C GLU A 77 -5.54 1.95 -11.18
N VAL A 78 -5.53 0.61 -11.31
CA VAL A 78 -4.71 -0.26 -10.44
C VAL A 78 -3.23 -0.16 -10.80
N ARG A 79 -2.90 0.03 -12.08
CA ARG A 79 -1.52 0.34 -12.51
C ARG A 79 -1.10 1.74 -12.07
N GLU A 80 -2.02 2.71 -12.14
CA GLU A 80 -1.76 4.04 -11.61
C GLU A 80 -1.53 4.02 -10.09
N LEU A 81 -2.29 3.20 -9.36
CA LEU A 81 -2.12 2.99 -7.91
C LEU A 81 -0.74 2.44 -7.57
N GLU A 82 -0.28 1.42 -8.31
CA GLU A 82 1.07 0.86 -8.16
C GLU A 82 2.15 1.93 -8.40
N ARG A 83 2.01 2.71 -9.47
CA ARG A 83 2.94 3.79 -9.81
C ARG A 83 3.01 4.86 -8.72
N VAL A 84 1.86 5.33 -8.22
CA VAL A 84 1.79 6.31 -7.11
C VAL A 84 2.34 5.73 -5.81
N HIS A 85 2.13 4.45 -5.56
CA HIS A 85 2.72 3.76 -4.41
C HIS A 85 4.25 3.70 -4.49
N ASP A 86 4.82 3.44 -5.66
CA ASP A 86 6.28 3.46 -5.83
C ASP A 86 6.87 4.87 -5.67
N GLU A 87 6.21 5.92 -6.22
CA GLU A 87 6.59 7.32 -5.99
C GLU A 87 6.68 7.64 -4.49
N MET A 88 5.68 7.21 -3.71
CA MET A 88 5.65 7.41 -2.26
C MET A 88 6.86 6.77 -1.58
N HIS A 89 7.29 5.58 -2.01
CA HIS A 89 8.48 4.92 -1.47
C HIS A 89 9.80 5.54 -1.95
N VAL A 90 9.86 6.10 -3.17
CA VAL A 90 11.01 6.89 -3.62
C VAL A 90 11.21 8.09 -2.70
N ILE A 91 10.13 8.81 -2.36
CA ILE A 91 10.18 9.93 -1.42
C ILE A 91 10.60 9.42 -0.03
N ALA A 92 10.00 8.35 0.48
CA ALA A 92 10.34 7.81 1.79
C ALA A 92 11.82 7.44 1.92
N ARG A 93 12.41 6.81 0.90
CA ARG A 93 13.85 6.50 0.86
C ARG A 93 14.71 7.76 0.88
N LYS A 94 14.30 8.81 0.14
CA LYS A 94 15.00 10.10 0.16
C LYS A 94 14.94 10.77 1.55
N LEU A 95 13.78 10.77 2.20
CA LEU A 95 13.64 11.32 3.56
C LEU A 95 14.49 10.55 4.56
N TRP A 96 14.49 9.22 4.46
CA TRP A 96 15.34 8.36 5.29
C TRP A 96 16.83 8.65 5.08
N GLN A 97 17.28 8.85 3.85
CA GLN A 97 18.67 9.24 3.57
C GLN A 97 19.05 10.58 4.22
N LEU A 98 18.16 11.57 4.19
CA LEU A 98 18.40 12.86 4.87
C LEU A 98 18.51 12.68 6.39
N HIS A 99 17.62 11.89 6.99
CA HIS A 99 17.68 11.56 8.41
C HIS A 99 18.99 10.86 8.78
N GLN A 100 19.42 9.87 8.00
CA GLN A 100 20.70 9.15 8.20
C GLN A 100 21.93 10.06 8.06
N GLN A 101 21.79 11.20 7.39
CA GLN A 101 22.85 12.22 7.27
C GLN A 101 22.77 13.29 8.38
N GLY A 102 21.94 13.09 9.41
CA GLY A 102 21.72 14.07 10.48
C GLY A 102 20.91 15.30 10.05
N GLN A 103 20.28 15.27 8.86
CA GLN A 103 19.49 16.37 8.31
C GLN A 103 18.00 16.21 8.63
N GLU A 104 17.67 15.99 9.90
CA GLU A 104 16.30 15.70 10.36
C GLU A 104 15.31 16.80 9.98
N GLU A 105 15.64 18.07 10.22
CA GLU A 105 14.77 19.21 9.87
C GLU A 105 14.42 19.23 8.38
N LYS A 106 15.38 18.92 7.50
CA LYS A 106 15.16 18.86 6.05
C LYS A 106 14.30 17.66 5.63
N ALA A 107 14.43 16.54 6.34
CA ALA A 107 13.59 15.37 6.11
C ALA A 107 12.13 15.66 6.52
N LEU A 108 11.94 16.24 7.72
CA LEU A 108 10.62 16.61 8.24
C LEU A 108 9.93 17.69 7.37
N ALA A 109 10.68 18.68 6.90
CA ALA A 109 10.15 19.72 6.01
C ALA A 109 9.62 19.18 4.66
N GLN A 110 10.07 18.00 4.24
CA GLN A 110 9.64 17.36 2.98
C GLN A 110 8.54 16.31 3.18
N LEU A 111 8.04 16.10 4.41
CA LEU A 111 6.94 15.16 4.67
C LEU A 111 5.65 15.51 3.92
N SER A 112 5.43 16.77 3.56
CA SER A 112 4.27 17.19 2.74
C SER A 112 4.20 16.46 1.39
N GLN A 113 5.35 16.09 0.81
CA GLN A 113 5.41 15.32 -0.44
C GLN A 113 4.79 13.90 -0.27
N ILE A 114 4.96 13.30 0.91
CA ILE A 114 4.28 12.06 1.27
C ILE A 114 2.78 12.30 1.42
N ASP A 115 2.36 13.42 2.01
CA ASP A 115 0.94 13.74 2.17
C ASP A 115 0.23 13.97 0.81
N GLU A 116 0.91 14.57 -0.17
CA GLU A 116 0.36 14.75 -1.52
C GLU A 116 0.19 13.42 -2.27
N THR A 117 1.22 12.56 -2.25
CA THR A 117 1.15 11.23 -2.87
C THR A 117 0.13 10.33 -2.18
N ALA A 118 0.04 10.40 -0.85
CA ALA A 118 -0.99 9.75 -0.04
C ALA A 118 -2.41 10.11 -0.47
N GLN A 119 -2.70 11.38 -0.69
CA GLN A 119 -4.02 11.82 -1.13
C GLN A 119 -4.36 11.31 -2.53
N ARG A 120 -3.38 11.28 -3.46
CA ARG A 120 -3.58 10.67 -4.78
C ARG A 120 -3.91 9.19 -4.67
N LEU A 121 -3.19 8.48 -3.81
CA LEU A 121 -3.40 7.05 -3.54
C LEU A 121 -4.82 6.78 -3.02
N LEU A 122 -5.28 7.57 -2.04
CA LEU A 122 -6.63 7.41 -1.48
C LEU A 122 -7.73 7.67 -2.52
N ARG A 123 -7.57 8.70 -3.36
CA ARG A 123 -8.50 8.97 -4.47
C ARG A 123 -8.55 7.83 -5.49
N LEU A 124 -7.41 7.19 -5.76
CA LEU A 124 -7.35 6.02 -6.62
C LEU A 124 -8.06 4.82 -5.99
N LEU A 125 -7.86 4.57 -4.69
CA LEU A 125 -8.59 3.52 -3.98
C LEU A 125 -10.11 3.75 -4.05
N ASP A 126 -10.60 4.98 -3.86
CA ASP A 126 -12.03 5.31 -4.00
C ASP A 126 -12.56 5.04 -5.41
N LYS A 127 -11.79 5.42 -6.43
CA LYS A 127 -12.16 5.24 -7.83
C LYS A 127 -12.20 3.77 -8.23
N ILE A 128 -11.21 3.00 -7.77
CA ILE A 128 -11.11 1.55 -8.02
C ILE A 128 -12.25 0.83 -7.31
N GLU A 129 -12.52 1.15 -6.04
CA GLU A 129 -13.59 0.55 -5.25
C GLU A 129 -14.96 0.72 -5.92
N ARG A 130 -15.26 1.93 -6.42
CA ARG A 130 -16.51 2.19 -7.15
C ARG A 130 -16.63 1.40 -8.45
N LYS A 131 -15.52 1.17 -9.15
CA LYS A 131 -15.49 0.38 -10.39
C LYS A 131 -15.58 -1.12 -10.14
N ALA A 132 -15.00 -1.60 -9.03
CA ALA A 132 -15.05 -3.01 -8.65
C ALA A 132 -16.42 -3.42 -8.10
N ALA A 133 -17.20 -2.47 -7.58
CA ALA A 133 -18.55 -2.68 -7.09
C ALA A 133 -19.66 -2.51 -8.15
N ALA A 134 -19.30 -2.15 -9.39
CA ALA A 134 -20.22 -1.91 -10.51
C ALA A 134 -20.27 -3.13 -11.45
#